data_AF-A0A967JY89-F1
#
_entry.id   AF-A0A967JY89-F1
#
_cell.length_a   1.000
_cell.length_b   1.000
_cell.length_c   1.000
_cell.angle_alpha   90.00
_cell.angle_beta   90.00
_cell.angle_gamma   90.00
#
_symmetry.space_group_name_H-M   'P 1'
#
loop_
_entity.id
_entity.type
_entity.pdbx_description
1 polymer ?
#
loop_
_entity_poly.entity_id
_entity_poly.type
_entity_poly.pdbx_seq_one_letter_code
_entity_poly.pdbx_strand_id
1 'polypeptide(L)'
;MPVNYLCSRDLLMMMMFLVASLLVYVRMRRRGDSFAGWAVALGLYALSLLSKQNGVVAPALIALVEWLIVRRHVRDVLWRPLVFAVVPAGYFVWTIVFLEFSDLDKLAPEAFTARDYTLTMAKVHVFYYVRNVVWPFAMRPRPLIAPATSLADPAVLIGGTFIVATLAVAVWWRKRAPVAAFGILAYWFLFAPTSSFRPFRSPATDYRQYPSLAFLCLLVALGLALIPRRRLRAAILAGLVVLAGAATFGHTNRVWRTEESLWAQSVRFGGTALAHLNYGRSVQARDPALSEHHYRIALQRTPDHVYTHINLGVLLVGQGRVDEGLRHARHAVAAAP
;
A
#
# COMPACT_ATOMS: atom_id res chain seq x y z
N MET A 1 -19.67 -15.81 3.40
CA MET A 1 -18.64 -16.54 2.63
C MET A 1 -17.25 -16.18 3.16
N PRO A 2 -16.26 -17.07 3.07
CA PRO A 2 -14.88 -16.74 3.43
C PRO A 2 -14.32 -15.66 2.50
N VAL A 3 -13.68 -14.64 3.07
CA VAL A 3 -13.06 -13.55 2.30
C VAL A 3 -11.66 -14.00 1.88
N ASN A 4 -11.58 -15.02 1.01
CA ASN A 4 -10.30 -15.47 0.49
C ASN A 4 -9.98 -14.72 -0.80
N TYR A 5 -9.22 -13.64 -0.68
CA TYR A 5 -8.84 -12.74 -1.76
C TYR A 5 -7.65 -13.30 -2.56
N LEU A 6 -7.82 -14.51 -3.12
CA LEU A 6 -6.80 -15.27 -3.86
C LEU A 6 -6.20 -14.49 -5.04
N CYS A 7 -6.96 -13.58 -5.65
CA CYS A 7 -6.56 -12.77 -6.80
C CYS A 7 -5.58 -11.62 -6.47
N SER A 8 -5.30 -11.32 -5.20
CA SER A 8 -4.46 -10.17 -4.79
C SER A 8 -3.03 -10.51 -4.41
N ARG A 9 -2.49 -11.59 -4.98
CA ARG A 9 -1.05 -11.92 -4.86
C ARG A 9 -0.17 -11.13 -5.84
N ASP A 10 -0.78 -10.30 -6.67
CA ASP A 10 -0.13 -9.42 -7.64
C ASP A 10 1.05 -8.63 -7.05
N LEU A 11 0.88 -8.00 -5.90
CA LEU A 11 1.95 -7.25 -5.22
C LEU A 11 3.09 -8.14 -4.70
N LEU A 12 2.76 -9.33 -4.20
CA LEU A 12 3.77 -10.29 -3.72
C LEU A 12 4.57 -10.88 -4.89
N MET A 13 3.90 -11.22 -6.00
CA MET A 13 4.55 -11.69 -7.22
C MET A 13 5.41 -10.60 -7.85
N MET A 14 4.88 -9.37 -7.94
CA MET A 14 5.65 -8.19 -8.36
C MET A 14 6.93 -8.06 -7.54
N MET A 15 6.84 -8.16 -6.21
CA MET A 15 7.98 -8.01 -5.33
C MET A 15 8.98 -9.16 -5.45
N MET A 16 8.50 -10.39 -5.55
CA MET A 16 9.34 -11.58 -5.77
C MET A 16 10.19 -11.42 -7.03
N PHE A 17 9.55 -11.08 -8.15
CA PHE A 17 10.23 -10.89 -9.43
C PHE A 17 11.16 -9.67 -9.42
N LEU A 18 10.76 -8.56 -8.77
CA LEU A 18 11.59 -7.37 -8.64
C LEU A 18 12.88 -7.66 -7.86
N VAL A 19 12.77 -8.31 -6.70
CA VAL A 19 13.93 -8.67 -5.88
C VAL A 19 14.81 -9.69 -6.61
N ALA A 20 14.22 -10.67 -7.28
CA ALA A 20 14.98 -11.63 -8.09
C ALA A 20 15.77 -10.93 -9.21
N SER A 21 15.14 -9.97 -9.92
CA SER A 21 15.81 -9.14 -10.92
C SER A 21 16.99 -8.36 -10.34
N LEU A 22 16.80 -7.69 -9.20
CA LEU A 22 17.86 -6.97 -8.49
C LEU A 22 19.00 -7.88 -8.04
N LEU A 23 18.68 -9.09 -7.56
CA LEU A 23 19.69 -10.07 -7.14
C LEU A 23 20.52 -10.58 -8.32
N VAL A 24 19.89 -10.89 -9.45
CA VAL A 24 20.59 -11.28 -10.68
C VAL A 24 21.49 -10.14 -11.15
N TYR A 25 20.95 -8.92 -11.18
CA TYR A 25 21.71 -7.73 -11.54
C TYR A 25 22.94 -7.51 -10.65
N VAL A 26 22.79 -7.55 -9.31
CA VAL A 26 23.91 -7.38 -8.37
C VAL A 26 24.93 -8.51 -8.53
N ARG A 27 24.50 -9.75 -8.75
CA ARG A 27 25.41 -10.88 -9.00
C ARG A 27 26.18 -10.71 -10.30
N MET A 28 25.53 -10.23 -11.35
CA MET A 28 26.16 -9.89 -12.62
C MET A 28 27.22 -8.80 -12.42
N ARG A 29 26.90 -7.71 -11.71
CA ARG A 29 27.89 -6.66 -11.39
C ARG A 29 29.11 -7.17 -10.62
N ARG A 30 28.94 -8.20 -9.79
CA ARG A 30 30.03 -8.84 -9.05
C ARG A 30 30.89 -9.77 -9.90
N ARG A 31 30.27 -10.55 -10.79
CA ARG A 31 30.95 -11.61 -11.58
C ARG A 31 31.43 -11.14 -12.96
N GLY A 32 30.94 -10.00 -13.42
CA GLY A 32 31.11 -9.53 -14.80
C GLY A 32 29.78 -9.54 -15.54
N ASP A 33 29.61 -8.55 -16.41
CA ASP A 33 28.42 -8.40 -17.23
C ASP A 33 28.33 -9.56 -18.24
N SER A 34 27.13 -10.13 -18.41
CA SER A 34 26.88 -11.19 -19.38
C SER A 34 25.53 -11.01 -20.05
N PHE A 35 25.40 -11.43 -21.30
CA PHE A 35 24.15 -11.35 -22.05
C PHE A 35 23.02 -12.10 -21.34
N ALA A 36 23.27 -13.33 -20.89
CA ALA A 36 22.30 -14.13 -20.14
C ALA A 36 21.89 -13.45 -18.82
N GLY A 37 22.82 -12.82 -18.11
CA GLY A 37 22.52 -12.09 -16.88
C GLY A 37 21.57 -10.91 -17.11
N TRP A 38 21.81 -10.13 -18.17
CA TRP A 38 20.91 -9.05 -18.58
C TRP A 38 19.54 -9.56 -19.02
N ALA A 39 19.49 -10.60 -19.86
CA ALA A 39 18.25 -11.19 -20.33
C ALA A 39 17.37 -11.69 -19.16
N VAL A 40 17.98 -12.39 -18.19
CA VAL A 40 17.27 -12.88 -17.00
C VAL A 40 16.82 -11.72 -16.12
N ALA A 41 17.68 -10.72 -15.86
CA ALA A 41 17.31 -9.58 -15.03
C ALA A 41 16.15 -8.77 -15.62
N LEU A 42 16.20 -8.46 -16.92
CA LEU A 42 15.15 -7.71 -17.61
C LEU A 42 13.88 -8.54 -17.78
N GLY A 43 13.99 -9.84 -18.05
CA GLY A 43 12.84 -10.76 -18.13
C GLY A 43 12.09 -10.88 -16.80
N LEU A 44 12.83 -11.06 -15.69
CA LEU A 44 12.24 -11.02 -14.34
C LEU A 44 11.61 -9.65 -14.05
N TYR A 45 12.24 -8.57 -14.49
CA TYR A 45 11.65 -7.25 -14.31
C TYR A 45 10.35 -7.07 -15.12
N ALA A 46 10.29 -7.57 -16.35
CA ALA A 46 9.06 -7.59 -17.15
C ALA A 46 7.94 -8.37 -16.44
N LEU A 47 8.24 -9.55 -15.89
CA LEU A 47 7.27 -10.33 -15.08
C LEU A 47 6.80 -9.57 -13.83
N SER A 48 7.68 -8.78 -13.21
CA SER A 48 7.33 -7.91 -12.10
C SER A 48 6.29 -6.86 -12.51
N LEU A 49 6.52 -6.16 -13.63
CA LEU A 49 5.60 -5.15 -14.16
C LEU A 49 4.27 -5.74 -14.63
N LEU A 50 4.30 -6.91 -15.28
CA LEU A 50 3.10 -7.66 -15.67
C LEU A 50 2.28 -8.12 -14.46
N SER A 51 2.93 -8.34 -13.32
CA SER A 51 2.23 -8.63 -12.06
C SER A 51 1.62 -7.37 -11.47
N LYS A 52 2.39 -6.27 -11.37
CA LYS A 52 1.90 -4.97 -10.89
C LYS A 52 2.75 -3.80 -11.39
N GLN A 53 2.08 -2.72 -11.78
CA GLN A 53 2.71 -1.48 -12.26
C GLN A 53 3.63 -0.80 -11.24
N ASN A 54 3.46 -1.07 -9.93
CA ASN A 54 4.35 -0.58 -8.87
C ASN A 54 5.83 -0.95 -9.10
N GLY A 55 6.11 -1.99 -9.91
CA GLY A 55 7.46 -2.35 -10.34
C GLY A 55 8.17 -1.25 -11.16
N VAL A 56 7.48 -0.21 -11.65
CA VAL A 56 8.04 0.91 -12.42
C VAL A 56 9.23 1.61 -11.74
N VAL A 57 9.39 1.40 -10.44
CA VAL A 57 10.46 1.95 -9.59
C VAL A 57 11.84 1.29 -9.87
N ALA A 58 11.91 0.14 -10.54
CA ALA A 58 13.17 -0.60 -10.70
C ALA A 58 14.35 0.22 -11.28
N PRO A 59 14.18 1.09 -12.31
CA PRO A 59 15.26 1.94 -12.79
C PRO A 59 15.88 2.80 -11.67
N ALA A 60 15.06 3.35 -10.78
CA ALA A 60 15.55 4.09 -9.62
C ALA A 60 16.31 3.19 -8.65
N LEU A 61 15.84 1.96 -8.40
CA LEU A 61 16.56 1.01 -7.56
C LEU A 61 17.92 0.62 -8.16
N ILE A 62 18.01 0.46 -9.48
CA ILE A 62 19.26 0.22 -10.20
C ILE A 62 20.22 1.41 -10.07
N ALA A 63 19.71 2.63 -10.19
CA ALA A 63 20.50 3.84 -9.98
C ALA A 63 21.08 3.88 -8.56
N LEU A 64 20.26 3.52 -7.56
CA LEU A 64 20.71 3.43 -6.16
C LEU A 64 21.76 2.34 -5.94
N VAL A 65 21.63 1.17 -6.58
CA VAL A 65 22.65 0.10 -6.52
C VAL A 65 23.98 0.61 -7.07
N GLU A 66 23.98 1.26 -8.23
CA GLU A 66 25.21 1.77 -8.84
C GLU A 66 25.84 2.90 -8.00
N TRP A 67 25.01 3.82 -7.49
CA TRP A 67 25.46 4.96 -6.71
C TRP A 67 25.96 4.59 -5.30
N LEU A 68 25.28 3.67 -4.62
CA LEU A 68 25.57 3.35 -3.22
C LEU A 68 26.45 2.12 -3.05
N ILE A 69 26.22 1.07 -3.83
CA ILE A 69 26.84 -0.25 -3.60
C ILE A 69 28.02 -0.47 -4.54
N VAL A 70 27.84 -0.30 -5.85
CA VAL A 70 28.88 -0.63 -6.85
C VAL A 70 29.98 0.43 -6.93
N ARG A 71 29.61 1.72 -7.00
CA ARG A 71 30.54 2.87 -6.91
C ARG A 71 31.76 2.83 -7.84
N ARG A 72 31.60 2.30 -9.06
CA ARG A 72 32.71 2.23 -10.02
C ARG A 72 32.80 3.49 -10.89
N HIS A 73 31.77 3.74 -11.69
CA HIS A 73 31.76 4.86 -12.65
C HIS A 73 30.44 5.62 -12.60
N VAL A 74 30.50 6.96 -12.67
CA VAL A 74 29.30 7.80 -12.72
C VAL A 74 28.41 7.49 -13.94
N ARG A 75 29.03 7.08 -15.07
CA ARG A 75 28.33 6.65 -16.27
C ARG A 75 27.38 5.48 -16.01
N ASP A 76 27.76 4.53 -15.14
CA ASP A 76 26.92 3.38 -14.82
C ASP A 76 25.63 3.79 -14.08
N VAL A 77 25.69 4.85 -13.26
CA VAL A 77 24.54 5.42 -12.55
C VAL A 77 23.52 6.02 -13.52
N LEU A 78 23.95 6.41 -14.72
CA LEU A 78 23.07 7.01 -15.74
C LEU A 78 22.57 5.98 -16.74
N TRP A 79 23.47 5.21 -17.37
CA TRP A 79 23.12 4.31 -18.47
C TRP A 79 22.35 3.07 -18.02
N ARG A 80 22.71 2.45 -16.89
CA ARG A 80 22.11 1.17 -16.48
C ARG A 80 20.64 1.31 -16.08
N PRO A 81 20.22 2.35 -15.36
CA PRO A 81 18.80 2.66 -15.18
C PRO A 81 18.05 2.85 -16.49
N LEU A 82 18.66 3.47 -17.51
CA LEU A 82 18.02 3.65 -18.82
C LEU A 82 17.73 2.31 -19.50
N VAL A 83 18.64 1.33 -19.40
CA VAL A 83 18.39 -0.04 -19.91
C VAL A 83 17.17 -0.66 -19.22
N PHE A 84 17.05 -0.51 -17.90
CA PHE A 84 15.87 -0.97 -17.18
C PHE A 84 14.62 -0.17 -17.55
N ALA A 85 14.73 1.13 -17.84
CA ALA A 85 13.61 1.99 -18.20
C ALA A 85 12.94 1.61 -19.53
N VAL A 86 13.62 0.85 -20.40
CA VAL A 86 13.02 0.29 -21.62
C VAL A 86 11.82 -0.61 -21.31
N VAL A 87 11.87 -1.37 -20.21
CA VAL A 87 10.81 -2.31 -19.84
C VAL A 87 9.49 -1.60 -19.48
N PRO A 88 9.45 -0.62 -18.54
CA PRO A 88 8.22 0.13 -18.27
C PRO A 88 7.79 0.98 -19.47
N ALA A 89 8.72 1.52 -20.27
CA ALA A 89 8.35 2.25 -21.49
C ALA A 89 7.59 1.35 -22.47
N GLY A 90 8.12 0.14 -22.75
CA GLY A 90 7.43 -0.84 -23.59
C GLY A 90 6.11 -1.32 -23.00
N TYR A 91 6.06 -1.55 -21.67
CA TYR A 91 4.84 -1.91 -20.97
C TYR A 91 3.73 -0.86 -21.12
N PHE A 92 4.04 0.42 -20.91
CA PHE A 92 3.04 1.48 -21.01
C PHE A 92 2.64 1.77 -22.46
N VAL A 93 3.56 1.68 -23.41
CA VAL A 93 3.20 1.73 -24.83
C VAL A 93 2.23 0.60 -25.16
N TRP A 94 2.51 -0.62 -24.71
CA TRP A 94 1.62 -1.75 -24.92
C TRP A 94 0.23 -1.52 -24.29
N THR A 95 0.16 -1.12 -23.02
CA THR A 95 -1.12 -0.99 -22.30
C THR A 95 -1.96 0.18 -22.80
N ILE A 96 -1.32 1.31 -23.13
CA ILE A 96 -2.05 2.52 -23.55
C ILE A 96 -2.47 2.39 -25.01
N VAL A 97 -1.57 1.93 -25.90
CA VAL A 97 -1.84 1.94 -27.34
C VAL A 97 -2.61 0.70 -27.80
N PHE A 98 -2.34 -0.48 -27.21
CA PHE A 98 -2.92 -1.73 -27.71
C PHE A 98 -4.02 -2.29 -26.79
N LEU A 99 -3.99 -1.98 -25.50
CA LEU A 99 -5.05 -2.41 -24.57
C LEU A 99 -6.03 -1.29 -24.22
N GLU A 100 -5.76 -0.06 -24.67
CA GLU A 100 -6.55 1.14 -24.36
C GLU A 100 -6.84 1.28 -22.84
N PHE A 101 -5.88 0.84 -22.02
CA PHE A 101 -6.02 0.74 -20.59
C PHE A 101 -5.05 1.68 -19.87
N SER A 102 -5.58 2.48 -18.95
CA SER A 102 -4.79 3.36 -18.09
C SER A 102 -5.26 3.32 -16.65
N ASP A 103 -4.32 3.09 -15.73
CA ASP A 103 -4.59 3.23 -14.30
C ASP A 103 -4.74 4.71 -13.86
N LEU A 104 -4.51 5.67 -14.77
CA LEU A 104 -4.74 7.09 -14.50
C LEU A 104 -6.21 7.38 -14.18
N ASP A 105 -7.16 6.59 -14.70
CA ASP A 105 -8.59 6.73 -14.42
C ASP A 105 -8.96 6.39 -12.96
N LYS A 106 -8.04 5.70 -12.24
CA LYS A 106 -8.20 5.41 -10.81
C LYS A 106 -7.80 6.59 -9.93
N LEU A 107 -7.15 7.62 -10.48
CA LEU A 107 -6.89 8.86 -9.78
C LEU A 107 -8.22 9.54 -9.46
N ALA A 108 -8.28 10.20 -8.30
CA ALA A 108 -9.47 10.94 -7.90
C ALA A 108 -9.09 12.34 -7.45
N PRO A 109 -8.86 13.25 -8.42
CA PRO A 109 -8.57 14.65 -8.10
C PRO A 109 -9.73 15.33 -7.36
N GLU A 110 -10.95 14.80 -7.46
CA GLU A 110 -12.14 15.32 -6.79
C GLU A 110 -12.17 15.03 -5.28
N ALA A 111 -11.48 13.97 -4.81
CA ALA A 111 -11.54 13.56 -3.41
C ALA A 111 -10.53 14.33 -2.52
N PHE A 112 -9.41 14.78 -3.10
CA PHE A 112 -8.37 15.52 -2.40
C PHE A 112 -7.67 16.47 -3.37
N THR A 113 -7.31 17.67 -2.92
CA THR A 113 -6.31 18.47 -3.63
C THR A 113 -4.94 17.79 -3.55
N ALA A 114 -4.06 18.04 -4.54
CA ALA A 114 -2.69 17.49 -4.53
C ALA A 114 -1.94 17.87 -3.23
N ARG A 115 -2.12 19.11 -2.76
CA ARG A 115 -1.56 19.61 -1.51
C ARG A 115 -2.08 18.82 -0.32
N ASP A 116 -3.39 18.73 -0.13
CA ASP A 116 -3.98 18.06 1.02
C ASP A 116 -3.63 16.58 1.03
N TYR A 117 -3.56 15.95 -0.14
CA TYR A 117 -3.11 14.58 -0.28
C TYR A 117 -1.66 14.41 0.20
N THR A 118 -0.73 15.26 -0.25
CA THR A 118 0.68 15.21 0.19
C THR A 118 0.82 15.43 1.70
N LEU A 119 0.10 16.41 2.27
CA LEU A 119 0.09 16.63 3.72
C LEU A 119 -0.47 15.41 4.45
N THR A 120 -1.55 14.82 3.93
CA THR A 120 -2.15 13.60 4.47
C THR A 120 -1.16 12.43 4.41
N MET A 121 -0.40 12.29 3.32
CA MET A 121 0.58 11.21 3.19
C MET A 121 1.71 11.34 4.21
N ALA A 122 2.19 12.56 4.46
CA ALA A 122 3.21 12.82 5.48
C ALA A 122 2.80 12.24 6.84
N LYS A 123 1.58 12.52 7.33
CA LYS A 123 1.09 11.95 8.59
C LYS A 123 0.82 10.43 8.51
N VAL A 124 0.28 9.95 7.38
CA VAL A 124 -0.10 8.53 7.22
C VAL A 124 1.12 7.60 7.35
N HIS A 125 2.30 8.00 6.89
CA HIS A 125 3.51 7.19 7.02
C HIS A 125 3.83 6.82 8.47
N VAL A 126 3.70 7.77 9.40
CA VAL A 126 3.99 7.51 10.82
C VAL A 126 2.78 6.92 11.54
N PHE A 127 1.64 7.58 11.46
CA PHE A 127 0.48 7.25 12.31
C PHE A 127 -0.34 6.07 11.80
N TYR A 128 -0.16 5.66 10.55
CA TYR A 128 -0.83 4.48 10.00
C TYR A 128 0.18 3.38 9.63
N TYR A 129 1.15 3.65 8.76
CA TYR A 129 2.06 2.58 8.27
C TYR A 129 3.06 2.10 9.33
N VAL A 130 3.85 2.99 9.93
CA VAL A 130 4.77 2.61 11.02
C VAL A 130 4.01 1.97 12.18
N ARG A 131 2.86 2.57 12.57
CA ARG A 131 1.95 1.98 13.56
C ARG A 131 1.57 0.54 13.21
N ASN A 132 1.21 0.24 11.96
CA ASN A 132 0.77 -1.09 11.55
C ASN A 132 1.94 -2.10 11.48
N VAL A 133 3.17 -1.64 11.26
CA VAL A 133 4.36 -2.51 11.35
C VAL A 133 4.63 -2.90 12.80
N VAL A 134 4.59 -1.93 13.72
CA VAL A 134 4.87 -2.15 15.14
C VAL A 134 3.71 -2.87 15.84
N TRP A 135 2.47 -2.53 15.46
CA TRP A 135 1.24 -3.06 16.04
C TRP A 135 0.22 -3.46 14.95
N PRO A 136 0.38 -4.66 14.35
CA PRO A 136 -0.43 -5.10 13.21
C PRO A 136 -1.89 -5.46 13.55
N PHE A 137 -2.27 -5.48 14.83
CA PHE A 137 -3.62 -5.83 15.30
C PHE A 137 -4.69 -4.76 14.99
N ALA A 138 -4.29 -3.64 14.39
CA ALA A 138 -5.19 -2.57 13.99
C ALA A 138 -5.31 -2.41 12.46
N MET A 139 -4.77 -3.36 11.69
CA MET A 139 -4.98 -3.49 10.25
C MET A 139 -6.46 -3.76 9.95
N ARG A 140 -6.96 -3.16 8.87
CA ARG A 140 -8.35 -3.16 8.42
C ARG A 140 -8.48 -2.61 6.99
N PRO A 141 -9.40 -3.14 6.17
CA PRO A 141 -9.72 -2.53 4.89
C PRO A 141 -10.39 -1.17 5.07
N ARG A 142 -10.23 -0.30 4.07
CA ARG A 142 -10.95 0.99 3.97
C ARG A 142 -10.91 1.82 5.27
N PRO A 143 -9.72 2.13 5.82
CA PRO A 143 -9.59 2.95 7.01
C PRO A 143 -10.15 4.36 6.76
N LEU A 144 -10.78 4.94 7.77
CA LEU A 144 -11.11 6.35 7.76
C LEU A 144 -9.84 7.16 8.07
N ILE A 145 -9.39 7.95 7.10
CA ILE A 145 -8.26 8.87 7.27
C ILE A 145 -8.80 10.28 7.03
N ALA A 146 -8.75 11.11 8.06
CA ALA A 146 -9.08 12.52 7.92
C ALA A 146 -8.03 13.19 7.01
N PRO A 147 -8.43 13.95 5.98
CA PRO A 147 -7.49 14.78 5.22
C PRO A 147 -6.73 15.75 6.13
N ALA A 148 -5.49 16.07 5.80
CA ALA A 148 -4.75 17.18 6.41
C ALA A 148 -4.76 18.37 5.46
N THR A 149 -5.17 19.55 5.94
CA THR A 149 -5.27 20.79 5.16
C THR A 149 -4.25 21.84 5.58
N SER A 150 -3.52 21.61 6.68
CA SER A 150 -2.58 22.57 7.25
C SER A 150 -1.20 21.94 7.47
N LEU A 151 -0.16 22.74 7.18
CA LEU A 151 1.23 22.41 7.52
C LEU A 151 1.49 22.51 9.03
N ALA A 152 0.65 23.25 9.76
CA ALA A 152 0.77 23.40 11.21
C ALA A 152 0.15 22.21 11.98
N ASP A 153 -0.49 21.26 11.30
CA ASP A 153 -0.96 20.03 11.93
C ASP A 153 0.25 19.27 12.53
N PRO A 154 0.28 19.03 13.85
CA PRO A 154 1.41 18.35 14.49
C PRO A 154 1.68 16.98 13.88
N ALA A 155 0.65 16.25 13.43
CA ALA A 155 0.83 14.95 12.80
C ALA A 155 1.54 15.05 11.44
N VAL A 156 1.29 16.13 10.69
CA VAL A 156 1.98 16.43 9.43
C VAL A 156 3.43 16.79 9.69
N LEU A 157 3.70 17.63 10.70
CA LEU A 157 5.06 18.02 11.06
C LEU A 157 5.92 16.83 11.52
N ILE A 158 5.37 15.97 12.39
CA ILE A 158 6.02 14.74 12.85
C ILE A 158 6.28 13.81 11.66
N GLY A 159 5.26 13.63 10.80
CA GLY A 159 5.35 12.81 9.60
C GLY A 159 6.40 13.30 8.60
N GLY A 160 6.37 14.58 8.27
CA GLY A 160 7.33 15.21 7.36
C GLY A 160 8.76 15.18 7.90
N THR A 161 8.93 15.46 9.21
CA THR A 161 10.23 15.36 9.87
C THR A 161 10.77 13.93 9.82
N PHE A 162 9.92 12.92 10.05
CA PHE A 162 10.31 11.51 9.95
C PHE A 162 10.80 11.15 8.53
N ILE A 163 10.09 11.58 7.48
CA ILE A 163 10.50 11.35 6.09
C ILE A 163 11.85 12.01 5.82
N VAL A 164 11.98 13.31 6.11
CA VAL A 164 13.21 14.06 5.86
C VAL A 164 14.38 13.50 6.66
N ALA A 165 14.18 13.17 7.92
CA ALA A 165 15.22 12.59 8.78
C ALA A 165 15.72 11.25 8.25
N THR A 166 14.82 10.35 7.83
CA THR A 166 15.24 9.04 7.28
C THR A 166 15.99 9.21 5.95
N LEU A 167 15.55 10.11 5.07
CA LEU A 167 16.27 10.44 3.84
C LEU A 167 17.66 11.05 4.13
N ALA A 168 17.75 11.99 5.07
CA ALA A 168 19.01 12.60 5.48
C ALA A 168 19.98 11.57 6.07
N VAL A 169 19.48 10.66 6.91
CA VAL A 169 20.27 9.52 7.44
C VAL A 169 20.77 8.65 6.31
N ALA A 170 19.95 8.33 5.31
CA ALA A 170 20.39 7.53 4.16
C ALA A 170 21.52 8.22 3.38
N VAL A 171 21.42 9.53 3.14
CA VAL A 171 22.48 10.30 2.46
C VAL A 171 23.74 10.38 3.32
N TRP A 172 23.62 10.59 4.63
CA TRP A 172 24.75 10.64 5.55
C TRP A 172 25.47 9.28 5.63
N TRP A 173 24.71 8.20 5.75
CA TRP A 173 25.23 6.83 5.80
C TRP A 173 25.65 6.25 4.48
N ARG A 174 25.49 6.98 3.36
CA ARG A 174 25.85 6.46 2.03
C ARG A 174 27.23 5.81 2.06
N LYS A 175 28.26 6.49 2.58
CA LYS A 175 29.63 5.97 2.57
C LYS A 175 29.88 4.87 3.63
N ARG A 176 29.34 5.05 4.84
CA ARG A 176 29.62 4.19 6.01
C ARG A 176 28.81 2.90 6.03
N ALA A 177 27.56 2.94 5.60
CA ALA A 177 26.64 1.80 5.59
C ALA A 177 25.80 1.81 4.29
N PRO A 178 26.42 1.59 3.12
CA PRO A 178 25.76 1.75 1.81
C PRO A 178 24.54 0.85 1.62
N VAL A 179 24.54 -0.36 2.19
CA VAL A 179 23.40 -1.28 2.11
C VAL A 179 22.22 -0.78 2.95
N ALA A 180 22.49 -0.17 4.11
CA ALA A 180 21.45 0.45 4.94
C ALA A 180 20.88 1.71 4.25
N ALA A 181 21.75 2.55 3.69
CA ALA A 181 21.32 3.70 2.89
C ALA A 181 20.43 3.27 1.70
N PHE A 182 20.82 2.19 1.00
CA PHE A 182 20.02 1.59 -0.06
C PHE A 182 18.65 1.12 0.44
N GLY A 183 18.60 0.39 1.57
CA GLY A 183 17.34 -0.06 2.16
C GLY A 183 16.37 1.08 2.49
N ILE A 184 16.88 2.18 3.06
CA ILE A 184 16.05 3.35 3.39
C ILE A 184 15.51 4.02 2.11
N LEU A 185 16.37 4.26 1.11
CA LEU A 185 15.93 4.90 -0.12
C LEU A 185 14.99 3.99 -0.91
N ALA A 186 15.29 2.70 -1.03
CA ALA A 186 14.43 1.73 -1.71
C ALA A 186 13.02 1.64 -1.07
N TYR A 187 12.93 1.73 0.26
CA TYR A 187 11.65 1.81 0.97
C TYR A 187 10.80 3.00 0.49
N TRP A 188 11.40 4.20 0.41
CA TRP A 188 10.71 5.42 -0.01
C TRP A 188 10.39 5.43 -1.50
N PHE A 189 11.31 4.98 -2.35
CA PHE A 189 11.09 4.88 -3.79
C PHE A 189 9.93 3.95 -4.13
N LEU A 190 9.73 2.85 -3.40
CA LEU A 190 8.58 1.96 -3.61
C LEU A 190 7.25 2.52 -3.13
N PHE A 191 7.27 3.44 -2.16
CA PHE A 191 6.08 4.17 -1.75
C PHE A 191 5.72 5.30 -2.72
N ALA A 192 6.72 5.91 -3.36
CA ALA A 192 6.56 7.12 -4.17
C ALA A 192 5.41 7.05 -5.19
N PRO A 193 5.22 5.97 -6.00
CA PRO A 193 4.11 5.93 -6.95
C PRO A 193 2.72 6.08 -6.32
N THR A 194 2.57 5.74 -5.04
CA THR A 194 1.29 5.66 -4.34
C THR A 194 1.15 6.62 -3.15
N SER A 195 2.21 7.39 -2.84
CA SER A 195 2.28 8.32 -1.70
C SER A 195 2.92 9.66 -2.05
N SER A 196 2.93 10.03 -3.35
CA SER A 196 3.44 11.32 -3.82
C SER A 196 2.35 12.41 -3.79
N PHE A 197 2.18 13.14 -4.89
CA PHE A 197 1.30 14.31 -5.02
C PHE A 197 0.03 14.02 -5.83
N ARG A 198 -0.10 12.83 -6.43
CA ARG A 198 -1.27 12.44 -7.22
C ARG A 198 -2.28 11.71 -6.33
N PRO A 199 -3.47 12.28 -6.10
CA PRO A 199 -4.43 11.72 -5.16
C PRO A 199 -5.09 10.43 -5.66
N PHE A 200 -5.10 9.43 -4.79
CA PHE A 200 -5.89 8.21 -4.96
C PHE A 200 -7.20 8.32 -4.17
N ARG A 201 -8.26 7.66 -4.66
CA ARG A 201 -9.58 7.55 -3.98
C ARG A 201 -9.47 7.07 -2.53
N SER A 202 -8.48 6.24 -2.23
CA SER A 202 -8.20 5.78 -0.87
C SER A 202 -6.83 6.28 -0.42
N PRO A 203 -6.78 7.19 0.57
CA PRO A 203 -5.53 7.76 1.04
C PRO A 203 -4.65 6.71 1.73
N ALA A 204 -5.22 5.66 2.33
CA ALA A 204 -4.45 4.57 2.91
C ALA A 204 -5.12 3.21 2.67
N THR A 205 -4.28 2.20 2.41
CA THR A 205 -4.63 0.77 2.43
C THR A 205 -3.46 0.00 3.03
N ASP A 206 -3.75 -1.07 3.77
CA ASP A 206 -2.72 -1.86 4.46
C ASP A 206 -1.73 -2.54 3.51
N TYR A 207 -2.19 -2.95 2.33
CA TYR A 207 -1.34 -3.64 1.35
C TYR A 207 -0.36 -2.71 0.62
N ARG A 208 -0.57 -1.38 0.66
CA ARG A 208 0.29 -0.42 -0.06
C ARG A 208 1.74 -0.47 0.42
N GLN A 209 1.95 -0.79 1.70
CA GLN A 209 3.29 -0.90 2.28
C GLN A 209 4.03 -2.19 1.91
N TYR A 210 3.34 -3.21 1.39
CA TYR A 210 3.91 -4.55 1.22
C TYR A 210 5.20 -4.57 0.38
N PRO A 211 5.31 -3.86 -0.76
CA PRO A 211 6.57 -3.82 -1.51
C PRO A 211 7.71 -3.23 -0.69
N SER A 212 7.47 -2.11 0.00
CA SER A 212 8.48 -1.42 0.79
C SER A 212 8.92 -2.21 2.02
N LEU A 213 8.07 -3.11 2.56
CA LEU A 213 8.40 -3.92 3.73
C LEU A 213 9.62 -4.83 3.51
N ALA A 214 9.91 -5.29 2.29
CA ALA A 214 11.10 -6.12 2.06
C ALA A 214 12.39 -5.38 2.44
N PHE A 215 12.45 -4.07 2.15
CA PHE A 215 13.60 -3.24 2.50
C PHE A 215 13.59 -2.84 3.97
N LEU A 216 12.42 -2.72 4.60
CA LEU A 216 12.33 -2.58 6.05
C LEU A 216 12.85 -3.85 6.77
N CYS A 217 12.48 -5.04 6.30
CA CYS A 217 13.01 -6.31 6.79
C CYS A 217 14.52 -6.41 6.61
N LEU A 218 15.07 -5.93 5.48
CA LEU A 218 16.51 -5.83 5.28
C LEU A 218 17.16 -4.93 6.34
N LEU A 219 16.59 -3.75 6.63
CA LEU A 219 17.10 -2.84 7.66
C LEU A 219 17.04 -3.47 9.06
N VAL A 220 15.95 -4.17 9.39
CA VAL A 220 15.82 -4.92 10.66
C VAL A 220 16.88 -6.00 10.75
N ALA A 221 17.10 -6.78 9.69
CA ALA A 221 18.12 -7.82 9.65
C ALA A 221 19.53 -7.26 9.83
N LEU A 222 19.85 -6.13 9.17
CA LEU A 222 21.12 -5.42 9.36
C LEU A 222 21.28 -4.93 10.80
N GLY A 223 20.23 -4.35 11.39
CA GLY A 223 20.23 -3.90 12.79
C GLY A 223 20.45 -5.04 13.78
N LEU A 224 19.77 -6.18 13.58
CA LEU A 224 19.97 -7.38 14.39
C LEU A 224 21.39 -7.94 14.26
N ALA A 225 22.01 -7.85 13.09
CA ALA A 225 23.38 -8.30 12.87
C ALA A 225 24.42 -7.50 13.68
N LEU A 226 24.11 -6.24 14.04
CA LEU A 226 24.96 -5.40 14.90
C LEU A 226 24.94 -5.82 16.37
N ILE A 227 23.98 -6.65 16.80
CA ILE A 227 23.88 -7.11 18.20
C ILE A 227 24.91 -8.23 18.44
N PRO A 228 25.94 -8.00 19.28
CA PRO A 228 27.01 -8.99 19.49
C PRO A 228 26.54 -10.18 20.34
N ARG A 229 25.59 -9.94 21.24
CA ARG A 229 25.06 -10.96 22.16
C ARG A 229 24.11 -11.91 21.43
N ARG A 230 24.61 -13.10 21.07
CA ARG A 230 23.83 -14.13 20.34
C ARG A 230 22.49 -14.48 21.00
N ARG A 231 22.45 -14.61 22.34
CA ARG A 231 21.20 -14.90 23.08
C ARG A 231 20.18 -13.77 22.96
N LEU A 232 20.61 -12.52 23.11
CA LEU A 232 19.73 -11.36 22.94
C LEU A 232 19.21 -11.26 21.51
N ARG A 233 20.08 -11.43 20.52
CA ARG A 233 19.70 -11.43 19.10
C ARG A 233 18.67 -12.52 18.77
N ALA A 234 18.89 -13.74 19.28
CA ALA A 234 17.96 -14.85 19.12
C ALA A 234 16.62 -14.59 19.83
N ALA A 235 16.65 -14.02 21.04
CA ALA A 235 15.45 -13.65 21.78
C ALA A 235 14.62 -12.58 21.05
N ILE A 236 15.26 -11.54 20.49
CA ILE A 236 14.57 -10.51 19.70
C ILE A 236 13.96 -11.13 18.44
N LEU A 237 14.72 -11.97 17.71
CA LEU A 237 14.21 -12.65 16.53
C LEU A 237 13.01 -13.55 16.86
N ALA A 238 13.11 -14.33 17.94
CA ALA A 238 12.01 -15.16 18.43
C ALA A 238 10.79 -14.31 18.80
N GLY A 239 10.98 -13.18 19.49
CA GLY A 239 9.92 -12.23 19.81
C GLY A 239 9.23 -11.66 18.58
N LEU A 240 9.98 -11.30 17.54
CA LEU A 240 9.43 -10.83 16.26
C LEU A 240 8.62 -11.93 15.55
N VAL A 241 9.12 -13.18 15.56
CA VAL A 241 8.41 -14.33 14.99
C VAL A 241 7.12 -14.62 15.76
N VAL A 242 7.15 -14.58 17.10
CA VAL A 242 5.96 -14.76 17.94
C VAL A 242 4.95 -13.63 17.71
N LEU A 243 5.39 -12.37 17.64
CA LEU A 243 4.53 -11.22 17.34
C LEU A 243 3.86 -11.37 15.97
N ALA A 244 4.64 -11.71 14.94
CA ALA A 244 4.12 -11.93 13.58
C ALA A 244 3.16 -13.12 13.52
N GLY A 245 3.46 -14.21 14.25
CA GLY A 245 2.59 -15.37 14.38
C GLY A 245 1.27 -15.05 15.10
N ALA A 246 1.34 -14.34 16.23
CA ALA A 246 0.16 -13.90 16.97
C ALA A 246 -0.70 -12.94 16.15
N ALA A 247 -0.09 -12.00 15.44
CA ALA A 247 -0.77 -11.10 14.53
C ALA A 247 -1.47 -11.85 13.40
N THR A 248 -0.79 -12.81 12.77
CA THR A 248 -1.31 -13.54 11.61
C THR A 248 -2.37 -14.56 12.01
N PHE A 249 -1.99 -15.55 12.82
CA PHE A 249 -2.85 -16.69 13.16
C PHE A 249 -3.84 -16.34 14.28
N GLY A 250 -3.41 -15.55 15.25
CA GLY A 250 -4.24 -15.17 16.41
C GLY A 250 -5.26 -14.09 16.08
N HIS A 251 -4.98 -13.21 15.12
CA HIS A 251 -5.82 -12.05 14.83
C HIS A 251 -6.26 -11.94 13.36
N THR A 252 -5.35 -11.73 12.41
CA THR A 252 -5.68 -11.44 11.01
C THR A 252 -6.51 -12.55 10.37
N ASN A 253 -6.13 -13.81 10.53
CA ASN A 253 -6.90 -14.93 9.97
C ASN A 253 -8.33 -15.01 10.54
N ARG A 254 -8.54 -14.56 11.77
CA ARG A 254 -9.88 -14.49 12.38
C ARG A 254 -10.68 -13.31 11.82
N VAL A 255 -10.06 -12.14 11.71
CA VAL A 255 -10.66 -10.94 11.12
C VAL A 255 -11.08 -11.19 9.68
N TRP A 256 -10.26 -11.87 8.88
CA TRP A 256 -10.52 -12.13 7.47
C TRP A 256 -11.38 -13.38 7.22
N ARG A 257 -11.89 -14.03 8.28
CA ARG A 257 -12.63 -15.29 8.16
C ARG A 257 -13.99 -15.11 7.47
N THR A 258 -14.72 -14.04 7.78
CA THR A 258 -16.04 -13.76 7.21
C THR A 258 -16.16 -12.29 6.81
N GLU A 259 -17.12 -11.96 5.94
CA GLU A 259 -17.44 -10.57 5.62
C GLU A 259 -17.79 -9.79 6.90
N GLU A 260 -18.56 -10.39 7.80
CA GLU A 260 -18.93 -9.77 9.06
C GLU A 260 -17.71 -9.43 9.92
N SER A 261 -16.79 -10.39 10.16
CA SER A 261 -15.61 -10.13 10.99
C SER A 261 -14.66 -9.10 10.36
N LEU A 262 -14.56 -9.08 9.03
CA LEU A 262 -13.71 -8.16 8.29
C LEU A 262 -14.22 -6.72 8.37
N TRP A 263 -15.51 -6.53 8.12
CA TRP A 263 -16.11 -5.20 8.14
C TRP A 263 -16.36 -4.71 9.57
N ALA A 264 -16.64 -5.61 10.53
CA ALA A 264 -16.67 -5.30 11.96
C ALA A 264 -15.34 -4.68 12.43
N GLN A 265 -14.21 -5.28 12.04
CA GLN A 265 -12.89 -4.72 12.34
C GLN A 265 -12.74 -3.32 11.75
N SER A 266 -13.25 -3.05 10.55
CA SER A 266 -13.12 -1.74 9.91
C SER A 266 -13.93 -0.65 10.62
N VAL A 267 -15.20 -0.95 10.94
CA VAL A 267 -16.10 0.00 11.62
C VAL A 267 -15.72 0.21 13.09
N ARG A 268 -15.11 -0.79 13.75
CA ARG A 268 -14.55 -0.64 15.12
C ARG A 268 -13.57 0.52 15.23
N PHE A 269 -12.87 0.84 14.15
CA PHE A 269 -11.95 1.98 14.09
C PHE A 269 -12.51 3.12 13.23
N GLY A 270 -13.82 3.34 13.26
CA GLY A 270 -14.52 4.42 12.59
C GLY A 270 -14.97 4.10 11.17
N GLY A 271 -14.13 3.46 10.34
CA GLY A 271 -14.48 3.01 8.99
C GLY A 271 -14.92 4.11 8.00
N THR A 272 -14.81 3.85 6.70
CA THR A 272 -15.41 4.72 5.67
C THR A 272 -16.90 4.41 5.47
N ALA A 273 -17.62 5.25 4.71
CA ALA A 273 -18.98 4.95 4.28
C ALA A 273 -19.11 3.54 3.67
N LEU A 274 -18.15 3.15 2.81
CA LEU A 274 -18.12 1.82 2.21
C LEU A 274 -17.91 0.70 3.24
N ALA A 275 -17.11 0.94 4.30
CA ALA A 275 -16.93 -0.06 5.36
C ALA A 275 -18.23 -0.27 6.15
N HIS A 276 -18.96 0.80 6.45
CA HIS A 276 -20.26 0.74 7.12
C HIS A 276 -21.34 0.10 6.23
N LEU A 277 -21.38 0.43 4.93
CA LEU A 277 -22.24 -0.23 3.95
C LEU A 277 -22.01 -1.75 3.95
N ASN A 278 -20.74 -2.15 3.80
CA ASN A 278 -20.44 -3.58 3.71
C ASN A 278 -20.67 -4.31 5.04
N TYR A 279 -20.45 -3.65 6.18
CA TYR A 279 -20.79 -4.24 7.48
C TYR A 279 -22.30 -4.42 7.61
N GLY A 280 -23.09 -3.37 7.32
CA GLY A 280 -24.54 -3.41 7.34
C GLY A 280 -25.09 -4.52 6.44
N ARG A 281 -24.53 -4.68 5.24
CA ARG A 281 -24.89 -5.78 4.32
C ARG A 281 -24.58 -7.15 4.91
N SER A 282 -23.42 -7.30 5.54
CA SER A 282 -22.97 -8.59 6.10
C SER A 282 -23.84 -9.08 7.26
N VAL A 283 -24.48 -8.17 8.00
CA VAL A 283 -25.36 -8.50 9.14
C VAL A 283 -26.85 -8.48 8.81
N GLN A 284 -27.24 -8.03 7.61
CA GLN A 284 -28.63 -7.74 7.25
C GLN A 284 -29.60 -8.90 7.51
N ALA A 285 -29.22 -10.12 7.13
CA ALA A 285 -30.08 -11.30 7.30
C ALA A 285 -30.29 -11.70 8.77
N ARG A 286 -29.33 -11.37 9.65
CA ARG A 286 -29.39 -11.72 11.08
C ARG A 286 -30.01 -10.59 11.92
N ASP A 287 -29.65 -9.34 11.59
CA ASP A 287 -30.03 -8.17 12.36
C ASP A 287 -30.30 -6.97 11.41
N PRO A 288 -31.54 -6.85 10.91
CA PRO A 288 -31.97 -5.75 10.04
C PRO A 288 -31.82 -4.37 10.70
N ALA A 289 -32.00 -4.27 12.02
CA ALA A 289 -31.90 -3.01 12.75
C ALA A 289 -30.45 -2.51 12.82
N LEU A 290 -29.50 -3.41 13.10
CA LEU A 290 -28.07 -3.10 13.04
C LEU A 290 -27.61 -2.76 11.62
N SER A 291 -28.16 -3.46 10.61
CA SER A 291 -27.92 -3.15 9.19
C SER A 291 -28.31 -1.72 8.85
N GLU A 292 -29.54 -1.33 9.21
CA GLU A 292 -30.07 0.02 9.01
C GLU A 292 -29.24 1.08 9.74
N HIS A 293 -28.83 0.82 10.98
CA HIS A 293 -27.96 1.71 11.75
C HIS A 293 -26.65 2.01 11.00
N HIS A 294 -26.00 0.98 10.46
CA HIS A 294 -24.75 1.18 9.71
C HIS A 294 -24.97 1.82 8.34
N TYR A 295 -26.08 1.56 7.65
CA TYR A 295 -26.41 2.30 6.43
C TYR A 295 -26.61 3.80 6.71
N ARG A 296 -27.28 4.16 7.81
CA ARG A 296 -27.40 5.56 8.21
C ARG A 296 -26.06 6.21 8.51
N ILE A 297 -25.15 5.53 9.23
CA ILE A 297 -23.79 6.04 9.44
C ILE A 297 -23.06 6.22 8.12
N ALA A 298 -23.19 5.28 7.18
CA ALA A 298 -22.57 5.42 5.87
C ALA A 298 -23.07 6.67 5.12
N LEU A 299 -24.37 6.99 5.18
CA LEU A 299 -24.92 8.23 4.62
C LEU A 299 -24.52 9.49 5.39
N GLN A 300 -24.33 9.42 6.70
CA GLN A 300 -23.75 10.54 7.47
C GLN A 300 -22.31 10.85 7.03
N ARG A 301 -21.54 9.83 6.63
CA ARG A 301 -20.17 9.99 6.14
C ARG A 301 -20.11 10.47 4.69
N THR A 302 -21.03 10.01 3.86
CA THR A 302 -21.11 10.35 2.45
C THR A 302 -22.58 10.40 2.05
N PRO A 303 -23.20 11.60 2.13
CA PRO A 303 -24.64 11.78 1.89
C PRO A 303 -25.10 11.19 0.56
N ASP A 304 -24.35 11.40 -0.52
CA ASP A 304 -24.73 10.94 -1.87
C ASP A 304 -24.16 9.56 -2.22
N HIS A 305 -23.90 8.70 -1.23
CA HIS A 305 -23.36 7.37 -1.49
C HIS A 305 -24.43 6.43 -2.10
N VAL A 306 -24.49 6.41 -3.44
CA VAL A 306 -25.46 5.68 -4.27
C VAL A 306 -25.73 4.27 -3.79
N TYR A 307 -24.69 3.44 -3.60
CA TYR A 307 -24.87 2.05 -3.17
C TYR A 307 -25.50 1.93 -1.78
N THR A 308 -25.25 2.88 -0.88
CA THR A 308 -25.87 2.86 0.45
C THR A 308 -27.35 3.22 0.35
N HIS A 309 -27.70 4.21 -0.47
CA HIS A 309 -29.10 4.53 -0.75
C HIS A 309 -29.87 3.33 -1.32
N ILE A 310 -29.28 2.59 -2.27
CA ILE A 310 -29.90 1.38 -2.82
C ILE A 310 -30.12 0.33 -1.72
N ASN A 311 -29.08 0.00 -0.96
CA ASN A 311 -29.17 -1.07 0.04
C ASN A 311 -30.11 -0.71 1.21
N LEU A 312 -30.11 0.55 1.64
CA LEU A 312 -31.06 1.04 2.65
C LEU A 312 -32.48 1.07 2.09
N GLY A 313 -32.67 1.50 0.85
CA GLY A 313 -33.97 1.50 0.19
C GLY A 313 -34.60 0.11 0.12
N VAL A 314 -33.83 -0.88 -0.33
CA VAL A 314 -34.25 -2.29 -0.38
C VAL A 314 -34.59 -2.83 1.02
N LEU A 315 -33.75 -2.53 2.02
CA LEU A 315 -33.99 -2.93 3.40
C LEU A 315 -35.32 -2.36 3.94
N LEU A 316 -35.58 -1.08 3.71
CA LEU A 316 -36.78 -0.38 4.19
C LEU A 316 -38.05 -0.87 3.51
N VAL A 317 -38.02 -1.11 2.20
CA VAL A 317 -39.14 -1.72 1.47
C VAL A 317 -39.45 -3.11 2.04
N GLY A 318 -38.41 -3.93 2.30
CA GLY A 318 -38.56 -5.24 2.92
C GLY A 318 -39.15 -5.20 4.35
N GLN A 319 -39.00 -4.08 5.06
CA GLN A 319 -39.61 -3.83 6.38
C GLN A 319 -41.02 -3.21 6.30
N GLY A 320 -41.57 -3.01 5.10
CA GLY A 320 -42.88 -2.35 4.90
C GLY A 320 -42.84 -0.81 4.90
N ARG A 321 -41.66 -0.19 5.07
CA ARG A 321 -41.46 1.27 5.02
C ARG A 321 -41.25 1.75 3.59
N VAL A 322 -42.24 1.47 2.73
CA VAL A 322 -42.14 1.59 1.27
C VAL A 322 -41.82 3.03 0.85
N ASP A 323 -42.50 4.03 1.40
CA ASP A 323 -42.29 5.44 1.00
C ASP A 323 -40.87 5.93 1.29
N GLU A 324 -40.32 5.59 2.46
CA GLU A 324 -38.94 5.94 2.81
C GLU A 324 -37.95 5.22 1.91
N GLY A 325 -38.18 3.93 1.65
CA GLY A 325 -37.33 3.15 0.74
C GLY A 325 -37.32 3.71 -0.68
N LEU A 326 -38.48 4.10 -1.22
CA LEU A 326 -38.60 4.73 -2.53
C LEU A 326 -37.91 6.10 -2.59
N ARG A 327 -37.91 6.89 -1.51
CA ARG A 327 -37.11 8.13 -1.44
C ARG A 327 -35.62 7.84 -1.60
N HIS A 328 -35.10 6.83 -0.91
CA HIS A 328 -33.69 6.45 -1.07
C HIS A 328 -33.38 5.97 -2.49
N ALA A 329 -34.26 5.19 -3.12
CA ALA A 329 -34.10 4.75 -4.51
C ALA A 329 -34.08 5.93 -5.50
N ARG A 330 -35.00 6.91 -5.34
CA ARG A 330 -35.02 8.13 -6.17
C ARG A 330 -33.74 8.95 -6.01
N HIS A 331 -33.23 9.08 -4.79
CA HIS A 331 -31.95 9.77 -4.53
C HIS A 331 -30.78 9.08 -5.22
N ALA A 332 -30.73 7.73 -5.17
CA ALA A 332 -29.70 6.96 -5.84
C ALA A 332 -29.69 7.20 -7.37
N VAL A 333 -30.87 7.25 -7.99
CA VAL A 333 -31.01 7.57 -9.43
C VAL A 333 -30.57 9.01 -9.72
N ALA A 334 -30.95 9.98 -8.88
CA ALA A 334 -30.55 11.37 -9.08
C ALA A 334 -29.03 11.60 -8.95
N ALA A 335 -28.36 10.84 -8.08
CA ALA A 335 -26.92 10.95 -7.84
C ALA A 335 -26.05 10.20 -8.88
N ALA A 336 -26.64 9.29 -9.66
CA ALA A 336 -25.99 8.56 -10.75
C ALA A 336 -26.99 8.40 -11.92
N PRO A 337 -27.23 9.48 -12.69
CA PRO A 337 -28.27 9.53 -13.72
C PRO A 337 -28.01 8.62 -14.93
#